data_AF-A0A7J3SBQ6-F1
#
_entry.id   AF-A0A7J3SBQ6-F1
#
_cell.length_a   1.000
_cell.length_b   1.000
_cell.length_c   1.000
_cell.angle_alpha   90.00
_cell.angle_beta   90.00
_cell.angle_gamma   90.00
#
_symmetry.space_group_name_H-M   'P 1'
#
loop_
_entity.id
_entity.type
_entity.pdbx_description
1 polymer ?
#
loop_
_entity_poly.entity_id
_entity_poly.type
_entity_poly.pdbx_seq_one_letter_code
_entity_poly.pdbx_strand_id
1 'polypeptide(L)' 'MKDGFIEFYDFGVMVVNGKRYTSDLIVFPETVLSGWWRRKGHEVCVEDLKEVFQ' A
#
# COMPACT_ATOMS: atom_id res chain seq x y z
N MET A 1 -8.00 -13.68 7.54
CA MET A 1 -7.41 -12.35 7.78
C MET A 1 -7.88 -11.93 9.15
N LYS A 2 -6.97 -11.73 10.13
CA LYS A 2 -7.36 -11.34 11.48
C LYS A 2 -7.79 -9.87 11.47
N ASP A 3 -8.85 -9.56 12.20
CA ASP A 3 -9.37 -8.21 12.38
C ASP A 3 -8.23 -7.25 12.81
N GLY A 4 -8.12 -6.09 12.14
CA GLY A 4 -7.22 -5.00 12.54
C GLY A 4 -5.88 -4.87 11.80
N PHE A 5 -5.77 -5.27 10.52
CA PHE A 5 -4.52 -5.14 9.76
C PHE A 5 -4.10 -3.68 9.47
N ILE A 6 -5.06 -2.80 9.18
CA ILE A 6 -4.86 -1.36 9.03
C ILE A 6 -5.37 -0.68 10.30
N GLU A 7 -4.47 -0.07 11.04
CA GLU A 7 -4.75 0.53 12.35
C GLU A 7 -5.09 2.01 12.25
N PHE A 8 -4.50 2.72 11.28
CA PHE A 8 -4.67 4.15 11.12
C PHE A 8 -4.51 4.59 9.66
N TYR A 9 -5.29 5.58 9.26
CA TYR A 9 -5.17 6.28 8.00
C TYR A 9 -5.46 7.78 8.20
N ASP A 10 -4.59 8.62 7.65
CA ASP A 10 -4.78 10.05 7.45
C ASP A 10 -4.07 10.47 6.15
N PHE A 11 -4.28 11.69 5.69
CA PHE A 11 -3.65 12.19 4.48
C PHE A 11 -2.12 12.05 4.55
N GLY A 12 -1.57 11.19 3.69
CA GLY A 12 -0.14 10.90 3.61
C GLY A 12 0.42 10.03 4.74
N VAL A 13 -0.42 9.42 5.58
CA VAL A 13 0.03 8.55 6.68
C VAL A 13 -0.85 7.31 6.79
N MET A 14 -0.22 6.15 6.85
CA MET A 14 -0.88 4.88 7.20
C MET A 14 -0.13 4.15 8.30
N VAL A 15 -0.84 3.46 9.19
CA VAL A 15 -0.26 2.47 10.11
C VAL A 15 -0.85 1.11 9.80
N VAL A 16 0.04 0.18 9.44
CA VAL A 16 -0.31 -1.17 9.02
C VAL A 16 0.54 -2.14 9.85
N ASN A 17 -0.11 -3.01 10.62
CA ASN A 17 0.55 -3.96 11.52
C ASN A 17 1.64 -3.30 12.41
N GLY A 18 1.30 -2.18 13.06
CA GLY A 18 2.14 -1.38 13.95
C GLY A 18 3.18 -0.52 13.24
N LYS A 19 3.35 -0.65 11.92
CA LYS A 19 4.34 0.10 11.15
C LYS A 19 3.73 1.30 10.46
N ARG A 20 4.34 2.47 10.69
CA ARG A 20 3.96 3.74 10.05
C ARG A 20 4.61 3.86 8.66
N TYR A 21 3.82 4.34 7.71
CA TYR A 21 4.21 4.62 6.34
C TYR A 21 3.78 6.03 5.92
N THR A 22 4.57 6.64 5.04
CA THR A 22 4.33 7.98 4.48
C THR A 22 4.47 8.01 2.95
N SER A 23 4.49 6.83 2.33
CA SER A 23 4.53 6.64 0.88
C SER A 23 3.35 5.76 0.45
N ASP A 24 3.01 5.81 -0.83
CA ASP A 24 1.99 4.94 -1.42
C ASP A 24 2.36 3.46 -1.18
N LEU A 25 1.35 2.66 -0.83
CA LEU A 25 1.49 1.25 -0.42
C LEU A 25 0.68 0.33 -1.34
N ILE A 26 1.19 -0.88 -1.57
CA ILE A 26 0.38 -2.04 -1.93
C ILE A 26 0.37 -2.98 -0.71
N VAL A 27 -0.82 -3.31 -0.25
CA VAL A 27 -1.04 -4.15 0.93
C VAL A 27 -1.44 -5.55 0.49
N PHE A 28 -0.63 -6.55 0.87
CA PHE A 28 -0.91 -7.98 0.66
C PHE A 28 -1.25 -8.65 2.00
N PRO A 29 -1.86 -9.85 2.00
CA PRO A 29 -2.17 -10.56 3.24
C PRO A 29 -0.96 -10.79 4.15
N GLU A 30 0.22 -11.04 3.58
CA GLU A 30 1.43 -11.41 4.34
C GLU A 30 2.50 -10.29 4.40
N THR A 31 2.37 -9.25 3.58
CA THR A 31 3.39 -8.20 3.48
C THR A 31 2.83 -6.87 2.99
N VAL A 32 3.60 -5.82 3.14
CA VAL A 32 3.29 -4.48 2.63
C VAL A 32 4.44 -4.04 1.73
N LEU A 33 4.13 -3.78 0.47
CA LEU A 33 5.04 -3.13 -0.45
C LEU A 33 4.90 -1.61 -0.30
N SER A 34 6.00 -0.96 0.05
CA SER A 34 6.03 0.49 0.28
C SER A 34 6.86 1.22 -0.76
N GLY A 35 6.54 2.49 -1.00
CA GLY A 35 7.24 3.28 -2.02
C GLY A 35 6.74 2.96 -3.43
N TRP A 36 5.48 2.52 -3.53
CA TRP A 36 4.85 2.24 -4.80
C TRP A 36 4.74 3.52 -5.63
N TRP A 37 5.29 3.50 -6.84
CA TRP A 37 5.25 4.64 -7.74
C TRP A 37 4.34 4.35 -8.91
N ARG A 38 3.34 5.20 -9.10
CA ARG A 38 2.40 5.11 -10.22
C ARG A 38 2.88 5.95 -11.39
N ARG A 39 2.54 5.52 -12.59
CA ARG A 39 2.75 6.29 -13.82
C ARG A 39 2.06 7.66 -13.78
N LYS A 40 0.87 7.73 -13.17
CA LYS A 40 0.05 8.95 -13.09
C LYS A 40 -0.75 8.98 -11.78
N GLY A 41 -0.86 10.17 -11.17
CA GLY A 41 -1.69 10.36 -9.99
C GLY A 41 -3.18 10.18 -10.30
N HIS A 42 -3.95 9.72 -9.30
CA HIS A 42 -5.40 9.46 -9.37
C HIS A 42 -5.84 8.39 -10.38
N GLU A 43 -4.90 7.67 -10.97
CA GLU A 43 -5.15 6.59 -11.92
C GLU A 43 -4.27 5.41 -11.50
N VAL A 44 -4.78 4.19 -11.65
CA VAL A 44 -4.01 2.96 -11.46
C VAL A 44 -4.09 2.19 -12.76
N CYS A 45 -2.94 2.02 -13.41
CA CYS A 45 -2.82 1.29 -14.66
C CYS A 45 -2.27 -0.12 -14.40
N VAL A 46 -2.48 -1.04 -15.34
CA VAL A 46 -1.97 -2.42 -15.23
C VAL A 46 -0.45 -2.44 -15.07
N GLU A 47 0.24 -1.50 -15.71
CA GLU A 47 1.70 -1.37 -15.62
C GLU A 47 2.19 -0.98 -14.22
N ASP A 48 1.34 -0.34 -13.39
CA ASP A 48 1.68 0.01 -12.02
C ASP A 48 1.64 -1.21 -11.09
N LEU A 49 0.94 -2.27 -11.50
CA LEU A 49 0.72 -3.49 -10.72
C LEU A 49 1.66 -4.63 -11.11
N LYS A 50 2.75 -4.36 -11.83
CA LYS A 50 3.71 -5.40 -12.25
C LYS A 50 4.21 -6.25 -11.08
N GLU A 51 4.43 -5.65 -9.91
CA GLU A 51 4.88 -6.36 -8.69
C GLU A 51 3.80 -7.26 -8.08
N VAL A 52 2.51 -7.06 -8.43
CA VAL A 52 1.40 -7.91 -7.99
C VAL A 52 1.32 -9.21 -8.80
N PHE A 53 1.78 -9.19 -10.06
CA PHE A 53 1.66 -10.31 -11.01
C PHE A 53 2.94 -11.16 -11.12
N GLN A 54 3.88 -11.03 -10.18
CA GLN A 54 5.09 -11.86 -10.13
C GLN A 54 4.84 -13.23 -9.47
#